data_AF-A0A9X5BDP4-F1
#
_entry.id   AF-A0A9X5BDP4-F1
#
_cell.length_a   1.000
_cell.length_b   1.000
_cell.length_c   1.000
_cell.angle_alpha   90.00
_cell.angle_beta   90.00
_cell.angle_gamma   90.00
#
_symmetry.space_group_name_H-M   'P 1'
#
loop_
_entity.id
_entity.type
_entity.pdbx_description
1 polymer ?
#
loop_
_entity_poly.entity_id
_entity_poly.type
_entity_poly.pdbx_seq_one_letter_code
_entity_poly.pdbx_strand_id
1 'polypeptide(L)' 'MCDVRLFKSAYMDYQVARTIYQTQHNDEMFFNSAAYHLQQSVEKIIKGVLECVGVTVPNTHRIPSESKRCLRMFQAE' A
#
# COMPACT_ATOMS: atom_id res chain seq x y z
N MET A 1 -16.79 1.97 9.42
CA MET A 1 -16.73 3.26 8.68
C MET A 1 -15.38 3.29 7.99
N CYS A 2 -15.34 3.46 6.67
CA CYS A 2 -14.09 3.41 5.90
C CYS A 2 -13.16 4.56 6.27
N ASP A 3 -11.90 4.28 6.64
CA ASP A 3 -10.93 5.35 6.88
C ASP A 3 -10.32 5.86 5.56
N VAL A 4 -10.97 6.87 4.98
CA VAL A 4 -10.51 7.51 3.73
C VAL A 4 -9.10 8.12 3.84
N ARG A 5 -8.58 8.35 5.05
CA ARG A 5 -7.23 8.88 5.27
C ARG A 5 -6.17 7.88 4.81
N LEU A 6 -6.49 6.58 4.76
CA LEU A 6 -5.59 5.54 4.23
C LEU A 6 -5.25 5.79 2.76
N PHE A 7 -6.20 6.21 1.92
CA PHE A 7 -5.95 6.53 0.52
C PHE A 7 -5.08 7.77 0.35
N LYS A 8 -5.34 8.82 1.15
CA LYS A 8 -4.48 10.02 1.14
C LYS A 8 -3.05 9.68 1.55
N SER A 9 -2.88 8.88 2.60
CA SER A 9 -1.55 8.43 3.04
C SER A 9 -0.87 7.55 1.98
N ALA A 10 -1.60 6.63 1.35
CA ALA A 10 -1.06 5.79 0.29
C ALA A 10 -0.55 6.61 -0.90
N TYR A 11 -1.28 7.67 -1.28
CA TYR A 11 -0.86 8.59 -2.32
C TYR A 11 0.45 9.31 -1.94
N MET A 12 0.59 9.74 -0.68
CA MET A 12 1.83 10.35 -0.21
C MET A 12 3.02 9.38 -0.29
N ASP A 13 2.84 8.12 0.11
CA ASP A 13 3.89 7.10 -0.01
C ASP A 13 4.32 6.88 -1.47
N TYR A 14 3.36 6.82 -2.40
CA TYR A 14 3.65 6.73 -3.83
C TYR A 14 4.46 7.93 -4.33
N GLN A 15 4.08 9.15 -3.94
CA GLN A 15 4.80 10.37 -4.35
C GLN A 15 6.24 10.39 -3.83
N VAL A 16 6.47 9.90 -2.60
CA VAL A 16 7.82 9.75 -2.04
C VAL A 16 8.62 8.71 -2.84
N ALA A 17 8.06 7.52 -3.07
CA ALA A 17 8.73 6.49 -3.86
C ALA A 17 9.10 6.98 -5.26
N ARG A 18 8.18 7.69 -5.93
CA ARG A 18 8.41 8.27 -7.26
C ARG A 18 9.54 9.28 -7.24
N THR A 19 9.57 10.15 -6.23
CA THR A 19 10.65 11.14 -6.07
C THR A 19 12.00 10.46 -5.88
N ILE A 20 12.08 9.46 -5.00
CA ILE A 20 13.31 8.71 -4.73
C ILE A 20 13.80 8.03 -6.02
N TYR A 21 12.92 7.32 -6.72
CA TYR A 21 13.27 6.62 -7.96
C TYR A 21 13.72 7.56 -9.09
N GLN A 22 13.14 8.76 -9.17
CA GLN A 22 13.50 9.76 -10.17
C GLN A 22 14.82 10.48 -9.85
N THR A 23 15.28 10.45 -8.61
CA THR A 23 16.52 11.11 -8.20
C THR A 23 17.69 10.16 -8.49
N GLN A 24 18.49 10.46 -9.51
CA GLN A 24 19.53 9.58 -10.08
C GLN A 24 20.72 9.30 -9.15
N HIS A 25 20.53 8.42 -8.17
CA HIS A 25 21.63 7.76 -7.46
C HIS A 25 21.52 6.25 -7.71
N ASN A 26 22.50 5.67 -8.42
CA ASN A 26 22.65 4.21 -8.61
C ASN A 26 23.09 3.54 -7.29
N ASP A 27 22.39 3.84 -6.21
CA ASP A 27 22.68 3.37 -4.88
C ASP A 27 21.51 2.48 -4.44
N GLU A 28 21.84 1.23 -4.14
CA GLU A 28 20.93 0.18 -3.71
C GLU A 28 20.08 0.62 -2.50
N MET A 29 20.61 1.48 -1.63
CA MET A 29 19.88 2.05 -0.50
C MET A 29 18.66 2.86 -0.95
N PHE A 30 18.78 3.64 -2.03
CA PHE A 30 17.68 4.45 -2.56
C PHE A 30 16.62 3.56 -3.21
N PHE A 31 17.02 2.51 -3.94
CA PHE A 31 16.05 1.56 -4.50
C PHE A 31 15.31 0.79 -3.41
N ASN A 32 15.98 0.40 -2.33
CA ASN A 32 15.34 -0.23 -1.18
C ASN A 32 14.34 0.73 -0.50
N SER A 33 14.68 2.01 -0.37
CA SER A 33 13.77 3.02 0.16
C SER A 33 12.56 3.26 -0.75
N ALA A 34 12.75 3.35 -2.07
CA ALA A 34 11.66 3.48 -3.04
C ALA A 34 10.73 2.26 -2.99
N ALA A 35 11.29 1.05 -2.94
CA ALA A 35 10.53 -0.19 -2.82
C ALA A 35 9.71 -0.25 -1.53
N TYR A 36 10.30 0.16 -0.40
CA TYR A 36 9.60 0.26 0.88
C TYR A 36 8.38 1.19 0.82
N HIS A 37 8.53 2.38 0.21
CA HIS A 37 7.42 3.31 0.09
C HIS A 37 6.35 2.82 -0.90
N LEU A 38 6.73 2.16 -2.00
CA LEU A 38 5.76 1.49 -2.89
C LEU A 38 4.97 0.41 -2.16
N GLN A 39 5.68 -0.43 -1.39
CA GLN A 39 5.07 -1.47 -0.58
C GLN A 39 4.01 -0.88 0.38
N GLN A 40 4.37 0.19 1.10
CA GLN A 40 3.47 0.88 2.03
C GLN A 40 2.25 1.51 1.37
N SER A 41 2.43 2.05 0.15
CA SER A 41 1.31 2.60 -0.63
C SER A 41 0.28 1.52 -0.95
N VAL A 42 0.73 0.37 -1.45
CA VAL A 42 -0.14 -0.77 -1.79
C VAL A 42 -0.84 -1.32 -0.55
N GLU A 43 -0.14 -1.48 0.57
CA GLU A 43 -0.72 -1.96 1.83
C GLU A 43 -1.90 -1.08 2.28
N LYS A 44 -1.70 0.24 2.27
CA LYS A 44 -2.72 1.21 2.70
C LYS A 44 -3.94 1.22 1.78
N ILE A 45 -3.74 1.07 0.46
CA ILE A 45 -4.85 0.94 -0.50
C ILE A 45 -5.67 -0.31 -0.19
N ILE A 46 -5.01 -1.47 -0.02
CA ILE A 46 -5.69 -2.74 0.27
C ILE A 46 -6.47 -2.63 1.58
N LYS A 47 -5.87 -2.06 2.62
CA LYS A 47 -6.53 -1.82 3.91
C LYS A 47 -7.75 -0.92 3.76
N GLY A 48 -7.61 0.21 3.07
CA GLY A 48 -8.71 1.14 2.82
C GLY A 48 -9.86 0.49 2.07
N VAL A 49 -9.58 -0.30 1.03
CA VAL A 49 -10.60 -1.05 0.28
C VAL A 49 -11.32 -2.05 1.18
N LEU A 50 -10.59 -2.86 1.94
CA LEU A 50 -11.16 -3.84 2.87
C LEU A 50 -12.04 -3.17 3.95
N GLU A 51 -11.62 -2.03 4.51
CA GLU A 51 -12.44 -1.29 5.47
C GLU A 51 -13.70 -0.70 4.83
N CYS A 52 -13.62 -0.25 3.56
CA CYS A 52 -14.75 0.27 2.81
C CYS A 52 -15.84 -0.77 2.56
N VAL A 53 -15.48 -2.06 2.50
CA VAL A 53 -16.42 -3.19 2.37
C VAL A 53 -16.75 -3.84 3.73
N GLY A 54 -16.40 -3.19 4.84
CA GLY A 54 -16.75 -3.63 6.19
C GLY A 54 -15.84 -4.69 6.80
N VAL A 55 -14.68 -4.96 6.19
CA VAL A 55 -13.68 -5.89 6.73
C VAL A 55 -12.70 -5.15 7.62
N THR A 56 -12.68 -5.47 8.91
CA THR A 56 -11.64 -4.98 9.82
C THR A 56 -10.30 -5.64 9.48
N VAL A 57 -9.29 -4.82 9.16
CA VAL A 57 -7.93 -5.29 8.90
C VAL A 57 -7.08 -5.09 10.17
N PRO A 58 -6.40 -6.13 10.67
CA PRO A 58 -5.50 -5.99 11.80
C PRO A 58 -4.34 -5.05 11.46
N ASN A 59 -3.82 -4.34 12.46
CA ASN A 59 -2.67 -3.43 12.28
C ASN A 59 -1.36 -4.23 12.18
N THR A 60 -1.21 -4.97 11.08
CA THR A 60 -0.01 -5.78 10.75
C THR A 60 0.57 -5.33 9.41
N HIS A 61 1.90 -5.36 9.25
CA HIS A 61 2.58 -5.03 7.99
C HIS A 61 2.71 -6.23 7.02
N ARG A 62 1.72 -7.12 6.99
CA ARG A 62 1.77 -8.39 6.22
C ARG A 62 0.87 -8.32 4.98
N ILE A 63 1.40 -7.70 3.94
CA ILE A 63 0.75 -7.56 2.63
C ILE A 63 0.32 -8.87 1.98
N PRO A 64 1.07 -9.99 2.03
CA PRO A 64 0.67 -11.21 1.32
C PRO A 64 -0.66 -11.80 1.80
N SER A 65 -0.97 -11.69 3.09
CA SER A 65 -2.25 -12.12 3.66
C SER A 65 -3.41 -11.21 3.28
N GLU A 66 -3.16 -9.90 3.25
CA GLU A 66 -4.16 -8.87 2.95
C GLU A 66 -4.51 -8.87 1.45
N SER A 67 -3.50 -9.01 0.60
CA SER A 67 -3.63 -9.09 -0.86
C SER A 67 -4.47 -10.30 -1.29
N LYS A 68 -4.23 -11.48 -0.71
CA LYS A 68 -5.03 -12.69 -0.97
C LYS A 68 -6.49 -12.53 -0.54
N ARG A 69 -6.74 -11.78 0.54
CA ARG A 69 -8.10 -11.51 1.01
C ARG A 69 -8.82 -10.55 0.07
N CYS A 70 -8.15 -9.50 -0.40
CA CYS A 70 -8.66 -8.56 -1.38
C CYS A 70 -8.96 -9.25 -2.73
N LEU A 71 -8.02 -10.07 -3.25
CA LEU A 71 -8.19 -10.78 -4.51
C LEU A 71 -9.42 -11.70 -4.52
N ARG A 72 -9.69 -12.39 -3.40
CA ARG A 72 -10.88 -13.25 -3.24
C ARG A 72 -12.19 -12.47 -3.25
N MET A 73 -12.19 -11.19 -2.86
CA MET A 73 -13.39 -10.35 -2.94
C MET A 73 -13.69 -9.92 -4.38
N PHE A 74 -12.66 -9.67 -5.20
CA PHE A 74 -12.81 -9.32 -6.62
C PHE A 74 -13.04 -10.53 -7.54
N GLN A 75 -12.83 -11.75 -7.07
CA GLN A 75 -13.07 -13.00 -7.81
C GLN A 75 -14.39 -13.69 -7.42
N ALA A 76 -15.21 -13.06 -6.58
CA ALA A 76 -16.49 -13.62 -6.11
C ALA A 76 -17.70 -13.25 -7.00
N GLU A 77 -17.46 -12.85 -8.25
CA GLU A 77 -18.49 -12.60 -9.27
C GLU A 77 -18.75 -13.85 -10.12
#